data_AF-A0A7V9ZE09-F1
#
_entry.id   AF-A0A7V9ZE09-F1
#
_cell.length_a   1.000
_cell.length_b   1.000
_cell.length_c   1.000
_cell.angle_alpha   90.00
_cell.angle_beta   90.00
_cell.angle_gamma   90.00
#
_symmetry.space_group_name_H-M   'P 1'
#
loop_
_entity.id
_entity.type
_entity.pdbx_description
1 polymer ?
#
loop_
_entity_poly.entity_id
_entity_poly.type
_entity_poly.pdbx_seq_one_letter_code
_entity_poly.pdbx_strand_id
1 'polypeptide(L)'
;MKSHYLALLTLTALGACAPARSPRQGELTPKDTTPQLGPGAMSSANLDPFTSTYVRFPSTPLVIRNVNILTAAGPMIRNGSVAVADGKITAVGATVTAPTGAAVIDGGGKYLTPGLIDTHSHVGAGGAPGTQANSDVNEATAPVTAHVWVEHSVWPQDPQFPRELSGGVTTLQVLPGSANLIGGRSTVLKVVPGRTVQAMKFPGAKYGLKMACGENPKRVYAQRGPSTRMGNVAGYRAAWIQAEGYKRRWEKWMRDKKGDPPVRDLGQETLAEV
;
A
#
# COMPACT_ATOMS: atom_id res chain seq x y z
N MET A 1 -43.20 -48.37 -31.80
CA MET A 1 -43.99 -48.96 -30.70
C MET A 1 -43.03 -49.71 -29.78
N LYS A 2 -43.16 -49.45 -28.46
CA LYS A 2 -42.44 -50.05 -27.31
C LYS A 2 -40.96 -49.68 -27.14
N SER A 3 -40.71 -48.75 -26.20
CA SER A 3 -39.45 -48.66 -25.47
C SER A 3 -39.78 -48.25 -24.04
N HIS A 4 -39.62 -49.18 -23.08
CA HIS A 4 -39.69 -48.86 -21.66
C HIS A 4 -38.27 -49.00 -21.10
N TYR A 5 -37.77 -47.88 -20.62
CA TYR A 5 -36.45 -47.70 -20.04
C TYR A 5 -36.39 -48.27 -18.61
N LEU A 6 -35.31 -48.97 -18.34
CA LEU A 6 -34.88 -49.52 -17.06
C LEU A 6 -34.30 -48.36 -16.21
N ALA A 7 -34.90 -48.07 -15.06
CA ALA A 7 -34.40 -47.06 -14.12
C ALA A 7 -33.44 -47.72 -13.11
N LEU A 8 -32.15 -47.35 -13.18
CA LEU A 8 -31.15 -47.67 -12.16
C LEU A 8 -31.32 -46.69 -10.98
N LEU A 9 -31.58 -47.23 -9.79
CA LEU A 9 -31.48 -46.49 -8.53
C LEU A 9 -30.02 -46.53 -8.05
N THR A 10 -29.35 -45.38 -8.03
CA THR A 10 -28.05 -45.20 -7.38
C THR A 10 -28.25 -44.75 -5.92
N LEU A 11 -27.73 -45.54 -4.99
CA LEU A 11 -27.70 -45.27 -3.55
C LEU A 11 -26.63 -44.19 -3.26
N THR A 12 -27.03 -43.02 -2.77
CA THR A 12 -26.12 -41.99 -2.29
C THR A 12 -25.84 -42.18 -0.79
N ALA A 13 -24.60 -42.56 -0.45
CA ALA A 13 -24.12 -42.58 0.92
C ALA A 13 -23.71 -41.17 1.37
N LEU A 14 -24.45 -40.60 2.32
CA LEU A 14 -24.10 -39.36 3.02
C LEU A 14 -23.03 -39.66 4.09
N GLY A 15 -21.77 -39.36 3.77
CA GLY A 15 -20.68 -39.35 4.75
C GLY A 15 -20.73 -38.07 5.59
N ALA A 16 -20.86 -38.22 6.91
CA ALA A 16 -20.80 -37.12 7.86
C ALA A 16 -19.36 -36.57 7.97
N CYS A 17 -19.11 -35.34 7.51
CA CYS A 17 -17.88 -34.62 7.80
C CYS A 17 -17.99 -33.96 9.19
N ALA A 18 -17.18 -34.44 10.14
CA ALA A 18 -16.94 -33.73 11.39
C ALA A 18 -16.11 -32.45 11.13
N PRO A 19 -16.38 -31.31 11.78
CA PRO A 19 -15.57 -30.12 11.60
C PRO A 19 -14.22 -30.30 12.29
N ALA A 20 -13.13 -30.21 11.51
CA ALA A 20 -11.78 -30.15 12.02
C ALA A 20 -11.59 -28.89 12.89
N ARG A 21 -11.05 -29.07 14.09
CA ARG A 21 -10.67 -28.00 15.01
C ARG A 21 -9.59 -27.13 14.36
N SER A 22 -9.90 -25.87 14.11
CA SER A 22 -8.93 -24.85 13.70
C SER A 22 -7.81 -24.70 14.76
N PRO A 23 -6.53 -24.59 14.37
CA PRO A 23 -5.48 -24.30 15.32
C PRO A 23 -5.65 -22.87 15.87
N ARG A 24 -5.49 -22.72 17.19
CA ARG A 24 -5.58 -21.44 17.90
C ARG A 24 -4.61 -20.44 17.27
N GLN A 25 -5.16 -19.40 16.67
CA GLN A 25 -4.42 -18.20 16.32
C GLN A 25 -3.92 -17.57 17.62
N GLY A 26 -2.60 -17.38 17.75
CA GLY A 26 -2.08 -16.40 18.68
C GLY A 26 -2.51 -15.03 18.18
N GLU A 27 -3.56 -14.48 18.79
CA GLU A 27 -4.03 -13.11 18.59
C GLU A 27 -2.91 -12.14 18.99
N LEU A 28 -2.23 -11.59 17.99
CA LEU A 28 -1.69 -10.24 18.11
C LEU A 28 -2.85 -9.28 17.80
N THR A 29 -3.78 -9.13 18.74
CA THR A 29 -4.72 -8.00 18.70
C THR A 29 -3.90 -6.71 18.79
N PRO A 30 -3.96 -5.81 17.81
CA PRO A 30 -3.52 -4.44 18.02
C PRO A 30 -4.28 -3.92 19.23
N LYS A 31 -3.58 -3.40 20.24
CA LYS A 31 -4.26 -2.69 21.33
C LYS A 31 -5.05 -1.57 20.69
N ASP A 32 -6.37 -1.67 20.77
CA ASP A 32 -7.29 -0.68 20.25
C ASP A 32 -7.15 0.58 21.12
N THR A 33 -6.24 1.46 20.72
CA THR A 33 -6.00 2.75 21.39
C THR A 33 -7.01 3.81 20.96
N THR A 34 -8.07 3.42 20.23
CA THR A 34 -9.09 4.34 19.75
C THR A 34 -9.91 4.86 20.94
N PRO A 35 -9.87 6.18 21.24
CA PRO A 35 -10.60 6.73 22.37
C PRO A 35 -12.10 6.46 22.21
N GLN A 36 -12.72 5.85 23.22
CA GLN A 36 -14.15 5.58 23.22
C GLN A 36 -14.91 6.91 23.30
N LEU A 37 -15.69 7.22 22.27
CA LEU A 37 -16.38 8.50 22.16
C LEU A 37 -17.75 8.45 22.87
N GLY A 38 -18.17 9.59 23.43
CA GLY A 38 -19.48 9.76 24.03
C GLY A 38 -20.62 9.76 22.99
N PRO A 39 -21.90 9.69 23.45
CA PRO A 39 -23.07 9.70 22.58
C PRO A 39 -23.08 10.96 21.70
N GLY A 40 -23.12 10.80 20.37
CA GLY A 40 -23.19 11.91 19.41
C GLY A 40 -21.87 12.32 18.75
N ALA A 41 -20.74 11.70 19.10
CA ALA A 41 -19.47 11.97 18.42
C ALA A 41 -19.47 11.38 17.00
N MET A 42 -19.73 12.23 16.02
CA MET A 42 -19.62 11.87 14.61
C MET A 42 -18.14 11.81 14.22
N SER A 43 -17.61 10.58 14.27
CA SER A 43 -16.32 10.15 13.74
C SER A 43 -15.08 10.62 14.52
N SER A 44 -14.36 9.70 15.16
CA SER A 44 -12.97 9.92 15.58
C SER A 44 -12.03 9.91 14.37
N ALA A 45 -10.90 10.61 14.48
CA ALA A 45 -9.83 10.46 13.51
C ALA A 45 -9.36 9.00 13.45
N ASN A 46 -9.53 8.35 12.30
CA ASN A 46 -8.95 7.05 12.01
C ASN A 46 -7.71 7.28 11.13
N LEU A 47 -6.53 6.98 11.69
CA LEU A 47 -5.25 7.19 11.01
C LEU A 47 -4.97 6.16 9.91
N ASP A 48 -5.67 5.03 9.91
CA ASP A 48 -5.57 3.99 8.88
C ASP A 48 -6.96 3.40 8.55
N PRO A 49 -7.84 4.14 7.86
CA PRO A 49 -9.20 3.70 7.58
C PRO A 49 -9.29 2.59 6.51
N PHE A 50 -8.22 2.38 5.74
CA PHE A 50 -8.12 1.32 4.74
C PHE A 50 -6.92 0.42 5.03
N THR A 51 -6.92 -0.23 6.19
CA THR A 51 -5.84 -1.10 6.63
C THR A 51 -5.53 -2.20 5.62
N SER A 52 -4.25 -2.55 5.54
CA SER A 52 -3.78 -3.65 4.70
C SER A 52 -4.46 -4.96 5.08
N THR A 53 -4.93 -5.68 4.07
CA THR A 53 -5.38 -7.09 4.17
C THR A 53 -4.38 -8.05 3.54
N TYR A 54 -3.19 -7.55 3.16
CA TYR A 54 -2.15 -8.36 2.56
C TYR A 54 -1.71 -9.48 3.50
N VAL A 55 -1.78 -10.70 2.99
CA VAL A 55 -1.18 -11.88 3.61
C VAL A 55 -0.10 -12.42 2.68
N ARG A 56 0.99 -12.94 3.27
CA ARG A 56 2.03 -13.61 2.48
C ARG A 56 1.43 -14.85 1.83
N PHE A 57 1.71 -15.05 0.55
CA PHE A 57 1.32 -16.28 -0.12
C PHE A 57 2.04 -17.49 0.50
N PRO A 58 1.39 -18.67 0.56
CA PRO A 58 2.06 -19.91 0.88
C PRO A 58 3.27 -20.11 -0.04
N SER A 59 4.41 -20.51 0.54
CA SER A 59 5.62 -20.78 -0.23
C SER A 59 6.36 -21.97 0.35
N THR A 60 6.87 -22.84 -0.52
CA THR A 60 7.83 -23.87 -0.14
C THR A 60 9.13 -23.19 0.30
N PRO A 61 9.80 -23.64 1.37
CA PRO A 61 11.13 -23.16 1.71
C PRO A 61 12.07 -23.24 0.50
N LEU A 62 12.98 -22.28 0.38
CA LEU A 62 13.82 -22.11 -0.80
C LEU A 62 15.25 -21.81 -0.38
N VAL A 63 16.22 -22.43 -1.04
CA VAL A 63 17.62 -22.03 -1.02
C VAL A 63 18.05 -21.63 -2.42
N ILE A 64 18.51 -20.39 -2.56
CA ILE A 64 19.20 -19.93 -3.77
C ILE A 64 20.69 -19.97 -3.47
N ARG A 65 21.47 -20.76 -4.21
CA ARG A 65 22.91 -20.94 -3.99
C ARG A 65 23.72 -20.51 -5.21
N ASN A 66 25.03 -20.39 -5.05
CA ASN A 66 25.96 -20.07 -6.13
C ASN A 66 25.56 -18.75 -6.84
N VAL A 67 25.40 -17.69 -6.03
CA VAL A 67 25.03 -16.34 -6.51
C VAL A 67 25.97 -15.27 -5.97
N ASN A 68 26.12 -14.17 -6.72
CA ASN A 68 26.75 -12.95 -6.26
C ASN A 68 25.69 -12.05 -5.61
N ILE A 69 25.68 -11.98 -4.28
CA ILE A 69 24.62 -11.33 -3.50
C ILE A 69 24.99 -9.87 -3.25
N LEU A 70 24.22 -8.95 -3.84
CA LEU A 70 24.28 -7.52 -3.52
C LEU A 70 23.39 -7.26 -2.30
N THR A 71 23.98 -7.14 -1.11
CA THR A 71 23.23 -7.08 0.16
C THR A 71 22.50 -5.75 0.39
N ALA A 72 22.81 -4.72 -0.39
CA ALA A 72 22.37 -3.31 -0.26
C ALA A 72 22.82 -2.59 1.04
N ALA A 73 22.87 -3.29 2.17
CA ALA A 73 23.25 -2.73 3.47
C ALA A 73 24.72 -2.96 3.84
N GLY A 74 25.50 -3.65 3.01
CA GLY A 74 26.88 -4.01 3.31
C GLY A 74 27.66 -4.51 2.09
N PRO A 75 28.80 -5.20 2.31
CA PRO A 75 29.59 -5.73 1.22
C PRO A 75 28.83 -6.81 0.44
N MET A 76 29.23 -6.98 -0.83
CA MET A 76 28.77 -8.07 -1.67
C MET A 76 29.33 -9.41 -1.17
N ILE A 77 28.49 -10.46 -1.20
CA ILE A 77 28.91 -11.83 -0.92
C ILE A 77 29.04 -12.58 -2.25
N ARG A 78 30.27 -12.97 -2.62
CA ARG A 78 30.52 -13.76 -3.83
C ARG A 78 30.25 -15.24 -3.58
N ASN A 79 29.71 -15.93 -4.59
CA ASN A 79 29.39 -17.37 -4.54
C ASN A 79 28.59 -17.76 -3.29
N GLY A 80 27.71 -16.86 -2.84
CA GLY A 80 26.92 -17.03 -1.63
C GLY A 80 25.63 -17.81 -1.85
N SER A 81 24.88 -17.93 -0.77
CA SER A 81 23.56 -18.55 -0.73
C SER A 81 22.61 -17.76 0.18
N VAL A 82 21.31 -17.85 -0.13
CA VAL A 82 20.20 -17.27 0.64
C VAL A 82 19.17 -18.35 0.92
N ALA A 83 18.74 -18.49 2.17
CA ALA A 83 17.63 -19.34 2.58
C ALA A 83 16.39 -18.49 2.87
N VAL A 84 15.24 -18.98 2.42
CA VAL A 84 13.93 -18.35 2.59
C VAL A 84 12.95 -19.38 3.14
N ALA A 85 12.15 -19.01 4.14
CA ALA A 85 11.04 -19.80 4.64
C ALA A 85 9.90 -18.86 5.07
N ASP A 86 8.64 -19.28 4.88
CA ASP A 86 7.44 -18.51 5.24
C ASP A 86 7.41 -17.07 4.69
N GLY A 87 7.96 -16.90 3.48
CA GLY A 87 8.10 -15.60 2.80
C GLY A 87 9.07 -14.62 3.49
N LYS A 88 10.01 -15.13 4.29
CA LYS A 88 11.08 -14.34 4.94
C LYS A 88 12.45 -14.96 4.66
N ILE A 89 13.46 -14.11 4.61
CA ILE A 89 14.87 -14.54 4.57
C ILE A 89 15.23 -15.09 5.96
N THR A 90 15.72 -16.32 6.02
CA THR A 90 16.14 -16.98 7.27
C THR A 90 17.65 -17.03 7.44
N ALA A 91 18.42 -17.03 6.34
CA ALA A 91 19.88 -16.97 6.37
C ALA A 91 20.45 -16.38 5.07
N VAL A 92 21.59 -15.70 5.17
CA VAL A 92 22.38 -15.18 4.05
C VAL A 92 23.86 -15.38 4.38
N GLY A 93 24.66 -15.91 3.45
CA GLY A 93 26.09 -16.11 3.70
C GLY A 93 26.80 -16.82 2.55
N ALA A 94 28.09 -17.12 2.72
CA ALA A 94 28.85 -17.94 1.76
C ALA A 94 28.24 -19.35 1.63
N THR A 95 27.77 -19.90 2.76
CA THR A 95 27.05 -21.17 2.83
C THR A 95 25.91 -21.01 3.83
N VAL A 96 24.75 -21.57 3.54
CA VAL A 96 23.57 -21.55 4.41
C VAL A 96 23.05 -22.96 4.59
N THR A 97 22.54 -23.29 5.78
CA THR A 97 21.85 -24.55 6.01
C THR A 97 20.48 -24.50 5.35
N ALA A 98 20.18 -25.49 4.51
CA ALA A 98 18.88 -25.59 3.87
C ALA A 98 17.79 -25.95 4.91
N PRO A 99 16.67 -25.21 4.96
CA PRO A 99 15.50 -25.65 5.72
C PRO A 99 15.02 -27.03 5.24
N THR A 100 14.41 -27.81 6.13
CA THR A 100 13.83 -29.11 5.76
C THR A 100 12.81 -28.95 4.64
N GLY A 101 12.94 -29.76 3.59
CA GLY A 101 12.04 -29.71 2.43
C GLY A 101 12.26 -28.51 1.51
N ALA A 102 13.37 -27.77 1.65
CA ALA A 102 13.64 -26.63 0.79
C ALA A 102 13.92 -27.06 -0.66
N ALA A 103 13.28 -26.36 -1.60
CA ALA A 103 13.69 -26.39 -3.00
C ALA A 103 15.06 -25.69 -3.13
N VAL A 104 15.89 -26.18 -4.06
CA VAL A 104 17.21 -25.58 -4.33
C VAL A 104 17.23 -25.00 -5.73
N ILE A 105 17.59 -23.72 -5.83
CA ILE A 105 17.88 -23.03 -7.09
C ILE A 105 19.38 -22.78 -7.16
N ASP A 106 20.03 -23.33 -8.18
CA ASP A 106 21.42 -23.01 -8.50
C ASP A 106 21.47 -21.76 -9.38
N GLY A 107 22.05 -20.69 -8.87
CA GLY A 107 22.14 -19.41 -9.56
C GLY A 107 23.23 -19.36 -10.62
N GLY A 108 24.16 -20.32 -10.69
CA GLY A 108 25.19 -20.36 -11.74
C GLY A 108 26.12 -19.13 -11.77
N GLY A 109 26.38 -18.51 -10.62
CA GLY A 109 27.17 -17.28 -10.50
C GLY A 109 26.42 -15.99 -10.89
N LYS A 110 25.11 -16.05 -11.12
CA LYS A 110 24.28 -14.86 -11.39
C LYS A 110 24.21 -13.92 -10.17
N TYR A 111 23.73 -12.70 -10.42
CA TYR A 111 23.49 -11.74 -9.36
C TYR A 111 22.14 -11.97 -8.68
N LEU A 112 22.14 -11.82 -7.35
CA LEU A 112 20.93 -11.79 -6.54
C LEU A 112 20.88 -10.45 -5.79
N THR A 113 19.76 -9.74 -5.92
CA THR A 113 19.55 -8.45 -5.26
C THR A 113 18.27 -8.50 -4.42
N PRO A 114 18.11 -7.61 -3.42
CA PRO A 114 16.80 -7.25 -2.91
C PRO A 114 15.90 -6.80 -4.06
N GLY A 115 14.60 -7.01 -3.90
CA GLY A 115 13.62 -6.37 -4.76
C GLY A 115 13.73 -4.85 -4.65
N LEU A 116 13.64 -4.15 -5.77
CA LEU A 116 13.74 -2.70 -5.82
C LEU A 116 12.49 -2.05 -5.20
N ILE A 117 12.70 -0.86 -4.64
CA ILE A 117 11.67 -0.01 -4.07
C ILE A 117 11.55 1.25 -4.92
N ASP A 118 10.43 1.43 -5.60
CA ASP A 118 10.12 2.67 -6.31
C ASP A 118 9.40 3.64 -5.36
N THR A 119 10.04 4.74 -5.01
CA THR A 119 9.49 5.72 -4.06
C THR A 119 8.60 6.78 -4.72
N HIS A 120 8.45 6.76 -6.04
CA HIS A 120 7.69 7.75 -6.79
C HIS A 120 7.03 7.14 -8.02
N SER A 121 5.94 6.42 -7.79
CA SER A 121 5.19 5.77 -8.85
C SER A 121 3.81 6.37 -9.05
N HIS A 122 3.29 6.20 -10.26
CA HIS A 122 1.89 6.48 -10.62
C HIS A 122 1.17 5.23 -11.13
N VAL A 123 1.82 4.06 -11.06
CA VAL A 123 1.27 2.77 -11.49
C VAL A 123 -0.04 2.47 -10.78
N GLY A 124 -1.03 1.98 -11.51
CA GLY A 124 -2.38 1.75 -11.03
C GLY A 124 -3.27 2.99 -11.07
N ALA A 125 -2.74 4.19 -10.81
CA ALA A 125 -3.52 5.44 -10.84
C ALA A 125 -3.58 6.09 -12.23
N GLY A 126 -2.57 5.84 -13.07
CA GLY A 126 -2.53 6.21 -14.49
C GLY A 126 -2.39 4.96 -15.34
N GLY A 127 -3.47 4.18 -15.47
CA GLY A 127 -3.43 2.82 -16.00
C GLY A 127 -2.95 2.72 -17.46
N ALA A 128 -2.40 1.57 -17.84
CA ALA A 128 -2.04 1.29 -19.24
C ALA A 128 -3.12 0.42 -19.95
N PRO A 129 -3.45 0.70 -21.23
CA PRO A 129 -3.02 1.87 -22.01
C PRO A 129 -3.59 3.17 -21.41
N GLY A 130 -2.84 4.26 -21.54
CA GLY A 130 -3.26 5.57 -21.06
C GLY A 130 -4.45 6.08 -21.88
N THR A 131 -5.57 6.34 -21.22
CA THR A 131 -6.79 6.89 -21.79
C THR A 131 -7.34 7.98 -20.88
N GLN A 132 -8.32 8.74 -21.36
CA GLN A 132 -9.00 9.70 -20.49
C GLN A 132 -9.71 9.02 -19.31
N ALA A 133 -10.20 7.79 -19.50
CA ALA A 133 -11.01 7.08 -18.52
C ALA A 133 -10.21 6.52 -17.33
N ASN A 134 -8.88 6.46 -17.42
CA ASN A 134 -7.99 5.97 -16.37
C ASN A 134 -6.86 6.98 -16.05
N SER A 135 -7.12 8.27 -16.30
CA SER A 135 -6.19 9.38 -16.04
C SER A 135 -6.42 9.97 -14.63
N ASP A 136 -6.38 9.13 -13.60
CA ASP A 136 -6.77 9.48 -12.23
C ASP A 136 -5.58 9.89 -11.33
N VAL A 137 -4.46 10.26 -11.94
CA VAL A 137 -3.21 10.64 -11.25
C VAL A 137 -3.26 12.02 -10.61
N ASN A 138 -3.97 12.99 -11.21
CA ASN A 138 -4.00 14.39 -10.74
C ASN A 138 -5.44 14.88 -10.54
N GLU A 139 -5.80 15.22 -9.30
CA GLU A 139 -7.05 15.92 -8.99
C GLU A 139 -6.87 17.43 -9.22
N ALA A 140 -6.77 17.84 -10.48
CA ALA A 140 -6.41 19.21 -10.85
C ALA A 140 -7.58 20.21 -10.76
N THR A 141 -8.46 20.10 -9.76
CA THR A 141 -9.60 21.00 -9.55
C THR A 141 -9.27 22.17 -8.62
N ALA A 142 -8.34 21.96 -7.67
CA ALA A 142 -7.85 22.99 -6.75
C ALA A 142 -6.36 22.81 -6.45
N PRO A 143 -5.58 23.88 -6.21
CA PRO A 143 -4.14 23.76 -5.98
C PRO A 143 -3.77 22.97 -4.72
N VAL A 144 -4.66 22.87 -3.73
CA VAL A 144 -4.46 22.08 -2.50
C VAL A 144 -5.61 21.09 -2.37
N THR A 145 -5.32 19.80 -2.60
CA THR A 145 -6.28 18.68 -2.52
C THR A 145 -5.82 17.66 -1.49
N ALA A 146 -5.32 18.11 -0.33
CA ALA A 146 -4.83 17.23 0.74
C ALA A 146 -5.85 16.20 1.25
N HIS A 147 -7.13 16.40 0.95
CA HIS A 147 -8.22 15.49 1.30
C HIS A 147 -8.37 14.29 0.34
N VAL A 148 -7.68 14.25 -0.81
CA VAL A 148 -7.76 13.12 -1.75
C VAL A 148 -6.65 12.10 -1.54
N TRP A 149 -6.94 10.85 -1.90
CA TRP A 149 -6.16 9.68 -1.55
C TRP A 149 -5.92 8.88 -2.82
N VAL A 150 -4.67 8.74 -3.23
CA VAL A 150 -4.36 8.06 -4.50
C VAL A 150 -4.77 6.60 -4.50
N GLU A 151 -4.88 5.97 -3.32
CA GLU A 151 -5.31 4.58 -3.21
C GLU A 151 -6.74 4.35 -3.72
N HIS A 152 -7.57 5.39 -3.82
CA HIS A 152 -8.89 5.31 -4.43
C HIS A 152 -8.84 5.32 -5.97
N SER A 153 -7.72 5.73 -6.56
CA SER A 153 -7.49 5.72 -8.00
C SER A 153 -6.75 4.47 -8.49
N VAL A 154 -6.15 3.69 -7.57
CA VAL A 154 -5.34 2.53 -7.97
C VAL A 154 -6.24 1.42 -8.53
N TRP A 155 -6.04 1.10 -9.80
CA TRP A 155 -6.58 -0.08 -10.45
C TRP A 155 -5.65 -1.29 -10.22
N PRO A 156 -6.03 -2.27 -9.37
CA PRO A 156 -5.12 -3.37 -8.99
C PRO A 156 -4.73 -4.32 -10.12
N GLN A 157 -5.47 -4.31 -11.25
CA GLN A 157 -5.18 -5.14 -12.42
C GLN A 157 -4.48 -4.38 -13.55
N ASP A 158 -3.95 -3.18 -13.28
CA ASP A 158 -3.14 -2.45 -14.25
C ASP A 158 -1.97 -3.33 -14.74
N PRO A 159 -1.84 -3.57 -16.07
CA PRO A 159 -0.77 -4.40 -16.63
C PRO A 159 0.63 -3.82 -16.42
N GLN A 160 0.75 -2.58 -15.92
CA GLN A 160 2.02 -2.02 -15.47
C GLN A 160 2.58 -2.73 -14.24
N PHE A 161 1.77 -3.25 -13.31
CA PHE A 161 2.28 -3.99 -12.14
C PHE A 161 3.17 -5.20 -12.50
N PRO A 162 2.73 -6.16 -13.35
CA PRO A 162 3.61 -7.26 -13.75
C PRO A 162 4.81 -6.78 -14.58
N ARG A 163 4.70 -5.64 -15.29
CA ARG A 163 5.82 -5.03 -16.00
C ARG A 163 6.88 -4.49 -15.03
N GLU A 164 6.49 -3.75 -14.01
CA GLU A 164 7.38 -3.29 -12.93
C GLU A 164 8.05 -4.46 -12.21
N LEU A 165 7.28 -5.52 -11.93
CA LEU A 165 7.81 -6.74 -11.31
C LEU A 165 8.88 -7.41 -12.18
N SER A 166 8.69 -7.44 -13.51
CA SER A 166 9.69 -7.98 -14.44
C SER A 166 11.00 -7.17 -14.48
N GLY A 167 10.93 -5.88 -14.10
CA GLY A 167 12.09 -5.01 -13.90
C GLY A 167 12.74 -5.14 -12.51
N GLY A 168 12.19 -5.98 -11.63
CA GLY A 168 12.70 -6.22 -10.27
C GLY A 168 12.10 -5.31 -9.19
N VAL A 169 11.11 -4.47 -9.51
CA VAL A 169 10.40 -3.65 -8.52
C VAL A 169 9.39 -4.51 -7.77
N THR A 170 9.52 -4.58 -6.44
CA THR A 170 8.65 -5.42 -5.60
C THR A 170 7.79 -4.62 -4.63
N THR A 171 8.15 -3.37 -4.39
CA THR A 171 7.42 -2.43 -3.54
C THR A 171 7.46 -1.07 -4.21
N LEU A 172 6.34 -0.35 -4.19
CA LEU A 172 6.27 0.99 -4.73
C LEU A 172 5.39 1.91 -3.87
N GLN A 173 5.70 3.19 -3.86
CA GLN A 173 4.83 4.23 -3.33
C GLN A 173 4.07 4.85 -4.50
N VAL A 174 2.78 4.52 -4.60
CA VAL A 174 1.88 5.24 -5.52
C VAL A 174 1.54 6.57 -4.88
N LEU A 175 1.65 7.64 -5.65
CA LEU A 175 1.38 9.00 -5.17
C LEU A 175 0.70 9.85 -6.26
N PRO A 176 -0.08 10.87 -5.86
CA PRO A 176 -0.67 11.82 -6.82
C PRO A 176 0.39 12.44 -7.73
N GLY A 177 -0.01 12.99 -8.87
CA GLY A 177 0.91 13.65 -9.78
C GLY A 177 1.43 14.99 -9.26
N SER A 178 2.00 15.77 -10.16
CA SER A 178 2.63 17.05 -9.82
C SER A 178 1.84 18.28 -10.27
N ALA A 179 0.57 18.11 -10.66
CA ALA A 179 -0.28 19.23 -11.01
C ALA A 179 -0.50 20.18 -9.83
N ASN A 180 -0.85 19.64 -8.66
CA ASN A 180 -1.25 20.41 -7.47
C ASN A 180 -0.03 20.87 -6.65
N LEU A 181 -0.20 21.91 -5.84
CA LEU A 181 0.74 22.26 -4.77
C LEU A 181 0.83 21.10 -3.77
N ILE A 182 -0.32 20.65 -3.27
CA ILE A 182 -0.48 19.49 -2.41
C ILE A 182 -1.48 18.57 -3.09
N GLY A 183 -1.04 17.41 -3.55
CA GLY A 183 -1.82 16.51 -4.39
C GLY A 183 -2.64 15.47 -3.63
N GLY A 184 -2.39 15.29 -2.33
CA GLY A 184 -3.09 14.29 -1.50
C GLY A 184 -2.18 13.20 -0.94
N ARG A 185 -2.80 12.18 -0.34
CA ARG A 185 -2.11 11.06 0.31
C ARG A 185 -1.57 10.05 -0.70
N SER A 186 -0.35 9.56 -0.45
CA SER A 186 0.26 8.42 -1.13
C SER A 186 0.03 7.12 -0.36
N THR A 187 0.10 5.99 -1.06
CA THR A 187 0.01 4.66 -0.45
C THR A 187 1.20 3.80 -0.88
N VAL A 188 1.70 2.95 0.02
CA VAL A 188 2.80 2.02 -0.27
C VAL A 188 2.19 0.65 -0.55
N LEU A 189 2.48 0.11 -1.74
CA LEU A 189 1.97 -1.16 -2.23
C LEU A 189 3.11 -2.15 -2.42
N LYS A 190 2.84 -3.41 -2.14
CA LYS A 190 3.59 -4.53 -2.68
C LYS A 190 3.12 -4.83 -4.09
N VAL A 191 4.07 -5.10 -4.99
CA VAL A 191 3.78 -5.52 -6.36
C VAL A 191 3.46 -7.01 -6.35
N VAL A 192 2.21 -7.33 -5.97
CA VAL A 192 1.69 -8.68 -5.87
C VAL A 192 0.33 -8.76 -6.55
N PRO A 193 -0.11 -9.95 -7.04
CA PRO A 193 -1.46 -10.12 -7.53
C PRO A 193 -2.48 -9.81 -6.42
N GLY A 194 -3.35 -8.82 -6.66
CA GLY A 194 -4.39 -8.40 -5.73
C GLY A 194 -5.67 -8.01 -6.46
N ARG A 195 -6.82 -8.20 -5.80
CA ARG A 195 -8.13 -7.73 -6.32
C ARG A 195 -8.55 -6.40 -5.74
N THR A 196 -7.93 -5.99 -4.63
CA THR A 196 -8.16 -4.72 -3.95
C THR A 196 -6.82 -4.08 -3.60
N VAL A 197 -6.83 -2.77 -3.38
CA VAL A 197 -5.63 -2.03 -2.98
C VAL A 197 -5.16 -2.46 -1.60
N GLN A 198 -6.07 -2.72 -0.67
CA GLN A 198 -5.77 -3.22 0.68
C GLN A 198 -5.03 -4.58 0.64
N ALA A 199 -5.36 -5.45 -0.32
CA ALA A 199 -4.67 -6.73 -0.49
C ALA A 199 -3.24 -6.57 -1.02
N MET A 200 -2.93 -5.42 -1.63
CA MET A 200 -1.58 -5.05 -2.08
C MET A 200 -0.85 -4.15 -1.10
N LYS A 201 -1.57 -3.42 -0.23
CA LYS A 201 -1.03 -2.40 0.67
C LYS A 201 0.04 -3.00 1.59
N PHE A 202 1.19 -2.34 1.68
CA PHE A 202 2.29 -2.79 2.51
C PHE A 202 1.86 -2.72 4.00
N PRO A 203 1.87 -3.84 4.75
CA PRO A 203 1.38 -3.84 6.12
C PRO A 203 2.12 -2.84 7.02
N GLY A 204 1.37 -1.99 7.71
CA GLY A 204 1.90 -0.98 8.64
C GLY A 204 2.60 0.21 7.98
N ALA A 205 2.63 0.30 6.65
CA ALA A 205 3.15 1.49 5.99
C ALA A 205 2.23 2.68 6.22
N LYS A 206 2.81 3.82 6.60
CA LYS A 206 2.09 5.08 6.76
C LYS A 206 1.71 5.66 5.40
N TYR A 207 0.64 6.44 5.36
CA TYR A 207 0.40 7.34 4.25
C TYR A 207 1.54 8.35 4.13
N GLY A 208 1.96 8.65 2.91
CA GLY A 208 2.80 9.81 2.64
C GLY A 208 1.97 10.97 2.09
N LEU A 209 2.62 12.12 1.90
CA LEU A 209 2.00 13.31 1.32
C LEU A 209 2.75 13.70 0.05
N LYS A 210 2.02 13.88 -1.06
CA LYS A 210 2.61 14.44 -2.27
C LYS A 210 2.49 15.95 -2.29
N MET A 211 3.64 16.61 -2.35
CA MET A 211 3.76 18.01 -2.71
C MET A 211 4.56 18.17 -3.99
N ALA A 212 4.14 19.08 -4.87
CA ALA A 212 4.90 19.44 -6.06
C ALA A 212 5.45 20.85 -5.91
N CYS A 213 6.74 21.04 -6.15
CA CYS A 213 7.41 22.33 -6.03
C CYS A 213 7.55 23.00 -7.40
N GLY A 214 7.18 24.29 -7.49
CA GLY A 214 7.61 25.12 -8.61
C GLY A 214 6.76 25.03 -9.89
N GLU A 215 7.34 24.44 -10.96
CA GLU A 215 6.90 24.67 -12.35
C GLU A 215 5.53 24.09 -12.69
N ASN A 216 5.28 22.84 -12.32
CA ASN A 216 4.06 22.15 -12.76
C ASN A 216 2.78 22.81 -12.23
N PRO A 217 2.66 23.17 -10.94
CA PRO A 217 1.49 23.89 -10.46
C PRO A 217 1.28 25.24 -11.15
N LYS A 218 2.32 26.05 -11.34
CA LYS A 218 2.15 27.34 -12.02
C LYS A 218 1.73 27.20 -13.48
N ARG A 219 2.13 26.11 -14.16
CA ARG A 219 1.72 25.82 -15.54
C ARG A 219 0.28 25.32 -15.60
N VAL A 220 -0.09 24.37 -14.73
CA VAL A 220 -1.45 23.79 -14.71
C VAL A 220 -2.50 24.80 -14.26
N TYR A 221 -2.17 25.68 -13.32
CA TYR A 221 -3.09 26.64 -12.74
C TYR A 221 -2.93 28.07 -13.31
N ALA A 222 -2.22 28.25 -14.42
CA ALA A 222 -1.83 29.56 -14.95
C ALA A 222 -2.96 30.62 -15.00
N GLN A 223 -4.20 30.20 -15.28
CA GLN A 223 -5.38 31.09 -15.43
C GLN A 223 -6.27 31.20 -14.17
N ARG A 224 -6.03 30.41 -13.13
CA ARG A 224 -6.87 30.34 -11.92
C ARG A 224 -6.10 30.34 -10.60
N GLY A 225 -4.77 30.39 -10.68
CA GLY A 225 -3.86 30.50 -9.57
C GLY A 225 -3.53 29.17 -8.89
N PRO A 226 -2.27 28.98 -8.44
CA PRO A 226 -1.14 29.91 -8.56
C PRO A 226 -0.50 29.91 -9.96
N SER A 227 0.08 31.03 -10.40
CA SER A 227 0.76 31.18 -11.70
C SER A 227 2.24 31.58 -11.58
N THR A 228 2.76 31.75 -10.37
CA THR A 228 4.14 32.16 -10.06
C THR A 228 4.70 31.33 -8.90
N ARG A 229 6.03 31.30 -8.76
CA ARG A 229 6.67 30.61 -7.62
C ARG A 229 6.27 31.24 -6.27
N MET A 230 6.12 32.56 -6.22
CA MET A 230 5.63 33.25 -5.01
C MET A 230 4.19 32.86 -4.68
N GLY A 231 3.31 32.70 -5.68
CA GLY A 231 1.96 32.19 -5.49
C GLY A 231 1.93 30.77 -4.95
N ASN A 232 2.80 29.88 -5.44
CA ASN A 232 2.94 28.53 -4.89
C ASN A 232 3.34 28.56 -3.41
N VAL A 233 4.37 29.35 -3.05
CA VAL A 233 4.86 29.46 -1.67
C VAL A 233 3.78 30.01 -0.74
N ALA A 234 3.03 31.03 -1.19
CA ALA A 234 1.90 31.55 -0.44
C ALA A 234 0.83 30.49 -0.21
N GLY A 235 0.53 29.67 -1.23
CA GLY A 235 -0.43 28.56 -1.14
C GLY A 235 -0.01 27.49 -0.12
N TYR A 236 1.26 27.04 -0.12
CA TYR A 236 1.73 26.10 0.90
C TYR A 236 1.61 26.71 2.30
N ARG A 237 2.09 27.95 2.47
CA ARG A 237 2.08 28.63 3.76
C ARG A 237 0.65 28.74 4.32
N ALA A 238 -0.30 29.13 3.48
CA ALA A 238 -1.71 29.21 3.86
C ALA A 238 -2.23 27.84 4.31
N ALA A 239 -1.98 26.77 3.54
CA ALA A 239 -2.41 25.41 3.90
C ALA A 239 -1.84 24.95 5.25
N TRP A 240 -0.55 25.16 5.49
CA TRP A 240 0.10 24.76 6.75
C TRP A 240 -0.37 25.57 7.96
N ILE A 241 -0.61 26.88 7.81
CA ILE A 241 -1.18 27.70 8.90
C ILE A 241 -2.57 27.19 9.31
N GLN A 242 -3.41 26.81 8.33
CA GLN A 242 -4.72 26.24 8.61
C GLN A 242 -4.61 24.89 9.33
N ALA A 243 -3.67 24.03 8.90
CA ALA A 243 -3.45 22.71 9.49
C ALA A 243 -2.94 22.81 10.94
N GLU A 244 -2.04 23.74 11.21
CA GLU A 244 -1.54 24.02 12.56
C GLU A 244 -2.68 24.51 13.47
N GLY A 245 -3.53 25.42 12.97
CA GLY A 245 -4.73 25.86 13.67
C GLY A 245 -5.71 24.73 13.97
N TYR A 246 -5.92 23.84 12.99
CA TYR A 246 -6.74 22.63 13.15
C TYR A 246 -6.20 21.71 14.24
N LYS A 247 -4.90 21.39 14.17
CA LYS A 247 -4.20 20.55 15.15
C LYS A 247 -4.33 21.10 16.56
N ARG A 248 -4.06 22.39 16.77
CA ARG A 248 -4.18 23.04 18.10
C ARG A 248 -5.60 22.94 18.69
N ARG A 249 -6.64 23.09 17.86
CA ARG A 249 -8.03 22.95 18.32
C ARG A 249 -8.32 21.53 18.79
N TRP A 250 -7.90 20.54 18.00
CA TRP A 250 -8.06 19.13 18.36
C TRP A 250 -7.26 18.72 19.58
N GLU A 251 -6.00 19.12 19.69
CA GLU A 251 -5.17 18.85 20.87
C GLU A 251 -5.75 19.48 22.13
N LYS A 252 -6.24 20.71 22.04
CA LYS A 252 -6.92 21.38 23.16
C LYS A 252 -8.18 20.62 23.57
N TRP A 253 -9.04 20.25 22.63
CA TRP A 253 -10.24 19.48 22.95
C TRP A 253 -9.90 18.09 23.50
N MET A 254 -8.89 17.41 22.97
CA MET A 254 -8.46 16.10 23.47
C MET A 254 -7.94 16.16 24.91
N ARG A 255 -7.26 17.24 25.30
CA ARG A 255 -6.83 17.47 26.69
C ARG A 255 -7.99 17.84 27.61
N ASP A 256 -8.82 18.80 27.18
CA ASP A 256 -9.82 19.42 28.06
C ASP A 256 -11.13 18.62 28.11
N LYS A 257 -11.50 17.94 27.01
CA LYS A 257 -12.80 17.27 26.77
C LYS A 257 -14.02 18.14 27.05
N LYS A 258 -13.89 19.46 26.85
CA LYS A 258 -14.96 20.45 27.09
C LYS A 258 -15.62 20.88 25.78
N GLY A 259 -16.95 20.85 25.78
CA GLY A 259 -17.78 21.22 24.62
C GLY A 259 -17.68 20.20 23.48
N ASP A 260 -18.28 20.57 22.35
CA ASP A 260 -18.28 19.73 21.15
C ASP A 260 -16.86 19.59 20.56
N PRO A 261 -16.53 18.42 20.00
CA PRO A 261 -15.27 18.24 19.29
C PRO A 261 -15.17 19.21 18.10
N PRO A 262 -13.96 19.68 17.74
CA PRO A 262 -13.78 20.43 16.52
C PRO A 262 -14.29 19.64 15.30
N VAL A 263 -14.85 20.35 14.31
CA VAL A 263 -15.30 19.71 13.06
C VAL A 263 -14.11 19.05 12.35
N ARG A 264 -14.31 17.83 11.86
CA ARG A 264 -13.31 17.11 11.06
C ARG A 264 -13.13 17.74 9.69
N ASP A 265 -11.88 17.82 9.25
CA ASP A 265 -11.51 18.25 7.90
C ASP A 265 -10.40 17.31 7.39
N LEU A 266 -10.73 16.45 6.42
CA LEU A 266 -9.79 15.44 5.91
C LEU A 266 -8.54 16.05 5.30
N GLY A 267 -8.63 17.26 4.73
CA GLY A 267 -7.48 17.96 4.18
C GLY A 267 -6.55 18.42 5.29
N GLN A 268 -7.10 19.05 6.34
CA GLN A 268 -6.31 19.49 7.49
C GLN A 268 -5.78 18.32 8.32
N GLU A 269 -6.51 17.21 8.40
CA GLU A 269 -6.03 15.97 9.05
C GLU A 269 -4.82 15.41 8.34
N THR A 270 -4.89 15.24 7.01
CA THR A 270 -3.74 14.84 6.20
C THR A 270 -2.53 15.72 6.46
N LEU A 271 -2.72 17.04 6.51
CA LEU A 271 -1.61 17.96 6.75
C LEU A 271 -1.12 17.90 8.20
N ALA A 272 -2.00 17.81 9.19
CA ALA A 272 -1.64 17.79 10.61
C ALA A 272 -0.91 16.51 11.06
N GLU A 273 -1.05 15.41 10.30
CA GLU A 273 -0.35 14.14 10.50
C GLU A 273 1.13 14.16 10.06
N VAL A 274 1.51 15.10 9.18
CA VAL A 274 2.86 15.24 8.61
C VAL A 274 3.78 16.06 9.51
#